data_AF-X0SQN4-F1
#
_entry.id   AF-X0SQN4-F1
#
_cell.length_a   1.000
_cell.length_b   1.000
_cell.length_c   1.000
_cell.angle_alpha   90.00
_cell.angle_beta   90.00
_cell.angle_gamma   90.00
#
_symmetry.space_group_name_H-M   'P 1'
#
loop_
_entity.id
_entity.type
_entity.pdbx_description
1 polymer ?
#
loop_
_entity_poly.entity_id
_entity_poly.type
_entity_poly.pdbx_seq_one_letter_code
_entity_poly.pdbx_strand_id
1 'polypeptide(L)'
;ARWEYVDRNFGDAHSLWTVNPDGTNQSLYWGNNTASPGAAFNPHLIPGTQQVVCIFGPHHDRLWGAMAIVDRRRGMDGRPGVVRTWPASAVNLVRTGGPFDCDSFNPVRPKYEDPWPLSDKYFLVSRMTGKGEQMGIYLVDLFGNEILLHTEGPGCYDPMPITVRPRPPLIPSRRDRNHNRGTFYVADVYRGTHMKGVRRGSVKYLRVVEAPEKRHWSRGSWFGQGYTAPGMNWRSLENKRILGTVPVERDGSAYFAVPAETFVYFQLLDEHGMMVQSMRSGASVQPGERAACIGCHDERRSAPLRTGTSLPMALGRPASKLDGWYGPARLFGFTAEVQPVFDKHCVECHDYGKDAGEKLNLAPDRDVTFNTAYNELWRKGYVKCVGAGPAEVRQAYSWGSHASRLVAELRECKVPEHKDLRLRAEELDRIITWIDLNGVYYPDYTSAYPESLTGRCPLDAAQLTRLSRLTGVPF
;
A
#
# COMPACT_ATOMS: atom_id res chain seq x y z
N ALA A 1 8.54 10.79 7.39
CA ALA A 1 7.68 10.22 6.33
C ALA A 1 7.35 8.78 6.70
N ARG A 2 6.26 8.21 6.15
CA ARG A 2 5.95 6.78 6.25
C ARG A 2 6.09 6.14 4.88
N TRP A 3 6.70 4.96 4.85
CA TRP A 3 6.88 4.12 3.67
C TRP A 3 6.16 2.80 3.87
N GLU A 4 5.25 2.45 2.96
CA GLU A 4 4.47 1.20 3.02
C GLU A 4 4.05 0.78 1.61
N TYR A 5 3.83 -0.52 1.40
CA TYR A 5 3.63 -1.09 0.06
C TYR A 5 2.30 -1.84 -0.11
N VAL A 6 1.31 -1.63 0.76
CA VAL A 6 0.09 -2.45 0.73
C VAL A 6 -0.70 -2.16 -0.54
N ASP A 7 -0.62 -3.11 -1.49
CA ASP A 7 -1.19 -3.00 -2.83
C ASP A 7 -0.80 -1.67 -3.53
N ARG A 8 0.43 -1.21 -3.29
CA ARG A 8 0.96 0.11 -3.73
C ARG A 8 2.33 -0.03 -4.39
N ASN A 9 2.66 0.95 -5.23
CA ASN A 9 3.95 0.96 -5.90
C ASN A 9 5.05 1.39 -4.93
N PHE A 10 6.28 0.97 -5.23
CA PHE A 10 7.38 1.13 -4.31
C PHE A 10 7.88 2.57 -4.21
N GLY A 11 7.69 3.34 -5.27
CA GLY A 11 8.28 4.67 -5.44
C GLY A 11 7.37 5.86 -5.16
N ASP A 12 6.05 5.69 -5.02
CA ASP A 12 5.08 6.78 -4.81
C ASP A 12 4.31 6.66 -3.46
N ALA A 13 4.89 5.90 -2.52
CA ALA A 13 4.28 5.59 -1.23
C ALA A 13 5.01 6.22 -0.02
N HIS A 14 5.66 7.37 -0.21
CA HIS A 14 6.47 8.05 0.82
C HIS A 14 5.82 9.37 1.23
N SER A 15 4.84 9.28 2.13
CA SER A 15 3.98 10.40 2.51
C SER A 15 4.27 10.94 3.91
N LEU A 16 3.78 12.13 4.21
CA LEU A 16 3.91 12.74 5.53
C LEU A 16 2.77 12.28 6.42
N TRP A 17 3.10 11.79 7.61
CA TRP A 17 2.14 11.30 8.61
C TRP A 17 2.41 11.93 9.97
N THR A 18 1.37 12.00 10.79
CA THR A 18 1.44 12.37 12.21
C THR A 18 1.07 11.19 13.08
N VAL A 19 1.66 11.13 14.27
CA VAL A 19 1.35 10.15 15.32
C VAL A 19 1.50 10.83 16.67
N ASN A 20 0.70 10.41 17.66
CA ASN A 20 0.90 10.85 19.03
C ASN A 20 2.21 10.27 19.60
N PRO A 21 2.82 10.88 20.63
CA PRO A 21 4.05 10.37 21.25
C PRO A 21 3.95 8.94 21.80
N ASP A 22 2.74 8.46 22.10
CA ASP A 22 2.48 7.10 22.58
C ASP A 22 2.19 6.08 21.46
N GLY A 23 2.30 6.50 20.20
CA GLY A 23 2.06 5.68 19.01
C GLY A 23 0.60 5.61 18.55
N THR A 24 -0.33 6.28 19.24
CA THR A 24 -1.76 6.32 18.87
C THR A 24 -2.06 7.38 17.80
N ASN A 25 -3.26 7.33 17.22
CA ASN A 25 -3.79 8.33 16.31
C ASN A 25 -2.88 8.59 15.09
N GLN A 26 -2.38 7.51 14.49
CA GLN A 26 -1.69 7.60 13.21
C GLN A 26 -2.63 8.17 12.15
N SER A 27 -2.22 9.28 11.53
CA SER A 27 -3.03 9.98 10.54
C SER A 27 -2.17 10.56 9.44
N LEU A 28 -2.73 10.56 8.23
CA LEU A 28 -2.10 11.20 7.09
C LEU A 28 -1.99 12.71 7.33
N TYR A 29 -0.86 13.31 6.99
CA TYR A 29 -0.71 14.75 6.84
C TYR A 29 -0.78 15.18 5.38
N TRP A 30 0.03 14.57 4.48
CA TRP A 30 -0.02 14.85 3.05
C TRP A 30 0.63 13.75 2.20
N GLY A 31 0.04 13.45 1.04
CA GLY A 31 0.71 12.79 -0.09
C GLY A 31 0.49 11.29 -0.24
N ASN A 32 -0.50 10.69 0.42
CA ASN A 32 -0.68 9.24 0.42
C ASN A 32 -1.21 8.66 -0.89
N ASN A 33 -1.77 9.52 -1.74
CA ASN A 33 -2.26 9.18 -3.07
C ASN A 33 -1.69 10.17 -4.11
N THR A 34 -0.44 10.56 -3.91
CA THR A 34 0.31 11.47 -4.79
C THR A 34 1.36 10.67 -5.56
N ALA A 35 1.21 10.56 -6.88
CA ALA A 35 2.16 9.84 -7.73
C ALA A 35 3.55 10.50 -7.82
N SER A 36 3.62 11.82 -7.66
CA SER A 36 4.89 12.57 -7.66
C SER A 36 4.75 13.84 -6.79
N PRO A 37 5.73 14.18 -5.94
CA PRO A 37 7.09 13.64 -5.82
C PRO A 37 7.14 12.18 -5.39
N GLY A 38 8.26 11.50 -5.65
CA GLY A 38 8.49 10.14 -5.14
C GLY A 38 8.43 10.10 -3.61
N ALA A 39 8.89 11.17 -2.97
CA ALA A 39 8.81 11.30 -1.52
C ALA A 39 8.79 12.75 -1.01
N ALA A 40 8.26 12.89 0.22
CA ALA A 40 8.37 14.10 1.02
C ALA A 40 9.22 13.85 2.28
N PHE A 41 10.38 14.51 2.37
CA PHE A 41 11.39 14.33 3.42
C PHE A 41 11.44 15.50 4.41
N ASN A 42 12.08 15.25 5.56
CA ASN A 42 12.50 16.21 6.58
C ASN A 42 11.45 17.31 6.91
N PRO A 43 10.20 16.91 7.25
CA PRO A 43 9.13 17.85 7.51
C PRO A 43 9.33 18.60 8.85
N HIS A 44 9.16 19.92 8.83
CA HIS A 44 9.09 20.75 10.02
C HIS A 44 7.83 21.63 10.01
N LEU A 45 7.13 21.70 11.14
CA LEU A 45 6.01 22.63 11.31
C LEU A 45 6.53 24.07 11.31
N ILE A 46 5.92 24.93 10.50
CA ILE A 46 6.29 26.34 10.41
C ILE A 46 5.70 27.09 11.62
N PRO A 47 6.52 27.78 12.45
CA PRO A 47 6.06 28.46 13.66
C PRO A 47 4.90 29.41 13.42
N GLY A 48 3.90 29.40 14.31
CA GLY A 48 2.71 30.25 14.20
C GLY A 48 1.70 29.84 13.13
N THR A 49 1.91 28.71 12.45
CA THR A 49 1.03 28.25 11.36
C THR A 49 0.60 26.78 11.56
N GLN A 50 -0.20 26.26 10.60
CA GLN A 50 -0.47 24.82 10.46
C GLN A 50 0.23 24.19 9.24
N GLN A 51 1.18 24.92 8.65
CA GLN A 51 1.90 24.52 7.45
C GLN A 51 3.18 23.78 7.81
N VAL A 52 3.64 22.92 6.91
CA VAL A 52 4.90 22.19 7.05
C VAL A 52 5.83 22.57 5.90
N VAL A 53 7.08 22.89 6.21
CA VAL A 53 8.17 22.94 5.23
C VAL A 53 8.81 21.55 5.15
N CYS A 54 9.11 21.07 3.95
CA CYS A 54 9.66 19.75 3.70
C CYS A 54 10.47 19.76 2.39
N ILE A 55 11.10 18.63 2.06
CA ILE A 55 11.78 18.43 0.78
C ILE A 55 10.96 17.46 -0.08
N PHE A 56 10.63 17.87 -1.29
CA PHE A 56 10.10 16.98 -2.33
C PHE A 56 11.27 16.42 -3.14
N GLY A 57 11.43 15.11 -3.12
CA GLY A 57 12.55 14.45 -3.74
C GLY A 57 12.19 13.20 -4.55
N PRO A 58 13.19 12.68 -5.29
CA PRO A 58 13.12 11.41 -6.00
C PRO A 58 13.17 10.22 -5.03
N HIS A 59 12.90 9.02 -5.54
CA HIS A 59 12.94 7.79 -4.75
C HIS A 59 14.33 7.13 -4.71
N HIS A 60 15.07 7.17 -5.82
CA HIS A 60 16.36 6.48 -5.99
C HIS A 60 17.58 7.41 -5.93
N ASP A 61 17.51 8.51 -5.18
CA ASP A 61 18.63 9.45 -4.98
C ASP A 61 18.75 9.81 -3.49
N ARG A 62 19.66 10.73 -3.15
CA ARG A 62 19.79 11.33 -1.81
C ARG A 62 18.48 12.00 -1.37
N LEU A 63 18.32 12.28 -0.07
CA LEU A 63 17.11 12.86 0.53
C LEU A 63 16.94 14.37 0.25
N TRP A 64 17.39 14.80 -0.92
CA TRP A 64 17.37 16.18 -1.39
C TRP A 64 16.37 16.38 -2.54
N GLY A 65 16.10 17.62 -2.90
CA GLY A 65 15.22 17.93 -4.03
C GLY A 65 14.74 19.37 -4.00
N ALA A 66 13.45 19.58 -4.20
CA ALA A 66 12.83 20.90 -4.08
C ALA A 66 12.41 21.14 -2.63
N MET A 67 12.71 22.32 -2.07
CA MET A 67 12.06 22.73 -0.83
C MET A 67 10.60 23.06 -1.12
N ALA A 68 9.67 22.65 -0.25
CA ALA A 68 8.24 22.86 -0.44
C ALA A 68 7.53 23.20 0.87
N ILE A 69 6.51 24.06 0.80
CA ILE A 69 5.56 24.28 1.88
C ILE A 69 4.26 23.58 1.53
N VAL A 70 3.76 22.76 2.45
CA VAL A 70 2.49 22.04 2.33
C VAL A 70 1.50 22.50 3.43
N ASP A 71 0.22 22.57 3.06
CA ASP A 71 -0.89 22.90 3.95
C ASP A 71 -2.05 21.92 3.75
N ARG A 72 -2.19 21.00 4.69
CA ARG A 72 -3.21 19.94 4.65
C ARG A 72 -4.65 20.48 4.57
N ARG A 73 -4.89 21.73 5.00
CA ARG A 73 -6.21 22.37 4.95
C ARG A 73 -6.64 22.67 3.51
N ARG A 74 -5.69 22.79 2.58
CA ARG A 74 -5.95 23.02 1.15
C ARG A 74 -6.06 21.71 0.35
N GLY A 75 -5.37 20.67 0.78
CA GLY A 75 -5.28 19.40 0.07
C GLY A 75 -4.49 18.39 0.88
N MET A 76 -4.97 17.15 0.97
CA MET A 76 -4.23 16.04 1.59
C MET A 76 -3.36 15.30 0.57
N ASP A 77 -3.61 15.49 -0.73
CA ASP A 77 -2.92 14.83 -1.82
C ASP A 77 -2.72 15.84 -2.96
N GLY A 78 -1.70 15.61 -3.78
CA GLY A 78 -1.39 16.38 -4.97
C GLY A 78 -1.14 17.87 -4.77
N ARG A 79 -1.25 18.57 -5.90
CA ARG A 79 -0.99 20.01 -6.03
C ARG A 79 -1.82 20.91 -5.10
N PRO A 80 -3.11 20.66 -4.81
CA PRO A 80 -3.89 21.56 -3.96
C PRO A 80 -3.28 21.81 -2.57
N GLY A 81 -2.61 20.80 -1.99
CA GLY A 81 -1.93 20.91 -0.71
C GLY A 81 -0.61 21.67 -0.74
N VAL A 82 -0.04 21.94 -1.92
CA VAL A 82 1.28 22.58 -2.07
C VAL A 82 1.13 24.08 -2.16
N VAL A 83 1.63 24.78 -1.15
CA VAL A 83 1.57 26.25 -1.04
C VAL A 83 2.65 26.90 -1.90
N ARG A 84 3.88 26.37 -1.84
CA ARG A 84 5.04 26.93 -2.54
C ARG A 84 6.13 25.88 -2.72
N THR A 85 6.96 26.04 -3.74
CA THR A 85 8.22 25.30 -3.90
C THR A 85 9.38 26.24 -4.21
N TRP A 86 10.60 25.77 -3.94
CA TRP A 86 11.87 26.31 -4.43
C TRP A 86 12.60 25.19 -5.19
N PRO A 87 12.96 25.39 -6.46
CA PRO A 87 12.53 26.51 -7.31
C PRO A 87 11.00 26.52 -7.51
N ALA A 88 10.44 27.68 -7.87
CA ALA A 88 9.00 27.82 -8.07
C ALA A 88 8.43 26.92 -9.16
N SER A 89 9.25 26.49 -10.14
CA SER A 89 8.86 25.58 -11.22
C SER A 89 8.70 24.13 -10.78
N ALA A 90 9.34 23.70 -9.69
CA ALA A 90 9.31 22.30 -9.21
C ALA A 90 7.89 21.84 -8.87
N VAL A 91 7.01 22.79 -8.53
CA VAL A 91 5.61 22.55 -8.27
C VAL A 91 4.87 21.89 -9.45
N ASN A 92 5.34 22.08 -10.69
CA ASN A 92 4.76 21.49 -11.90
C ASN A 92 5.02 19.98 -12.02
N LEU A 93 5.96 19.46 -11.23
CA LEU A 93 6.24 18.02 -11.13
C LEU A 93 5.28 17.32 -10.15
N VAL A 94 4.51 18.07 -9.35
CA VAL A 94 3.56 17.51 -8.39
C VAL A 94 2.30 17.05 -9.10
N ARG A 95 1.99 15.75 -9.02
CA ARG A 95 0.80 15.15 -9.65
C ARG A 95 0.27 13.97 -8.83
N THR A 96 -1.06 13.81 -8.85
CA THR A 96 -1.74 12.68 -8.20
C THR A 96 -1.73 11.41 -9.02
N GLY A 97 -1.52 11.51 -10.33
CA GLY A 97 -1.62 10.38 -11.25
C GLY A 97 -0.76 10.51 -12.50
N GLY A 98 -0.94 9.57 -13.43
CA GLY A 98 -0.18 9.47 -14.68
C GLY A 98 0.82 8.30 -14.68
N PRO A 99 1.74 8.24 -15.67
CA PRO A 99 2.75 7.18 -15.74
C PRO A 99 3.55 7.09 -14.44
N PHE A 100 3.97 5.89 -14.05
CA PHE A 100 4.86 5.72 -12.91
C PHE A 100 6.20 6.42 -13.18
N ASP A 101 6.54 7.36 -12.31
CA ASP A 101 7.85 8.03 -12.30
C ASP A 101 8.05 8.58 -10.89
N CYS A 102 8.76 7.79 -10.09
CA CYS A 102 9.11 8.10 -8.71
C CYS A 102 10.37 8.96 -8.60
N ASP A 103 11.02 9.27 -9.72
CA ASP A 103 12.29 10.00 -9.79
C ASP A 103 12.14 11.33 -10.53
N SER A 104 10.91 11.79 -10.72
CA SER A 104 10.53 13.02 -11.42
C SER A 104 11.24 14.28 -10.88
N PHE A 105 11.67 14.26 -9.61
CA PHE A 105 12.40 15.35 -8.95
C PHE A 105 13.93 15.27 -9.13
N ASN A 106 14.49 14.21 -9.72
CA ASN A 106 15.93 14.09 -10.01
C ASN A 106 16.52 15.30 -10.78
N PRO A 107 15.84 15.84 -11.81
CA PRO A 107 16.35 16.96 -12.60
C PRO A 107 16.29 18.32 -11.87
N VAL A 108 15.60 18.42 -10.73
CA VAL A 108 15.43 19.71 -10.02
C VAL A 108 16.80 20.27 -9.64
N ARG A 109 17.02 21.55 -9.96
CA ARG A 109 18.19 22.33 -9.57
C ARG A 109 17.75 23.75 -9.17
N PRO A 110 18.43 24.39 -8.20
CA PRO A 110 19.35 23.77 -7.24
C PRO A 110 18.59 22.75 -6.36
N LYS A 111 19.32 21.81 -5.74
CA LYS A 111 18.74 20.89 -4.75
C LYS A 111 18.85 21.48 -3.36
N TYR A 112 17.84 21.20 -2.54
CA TYR A 112 17.66 21.61 -1.16
C TYR A 112 17.53 20.38 -0.26
N GLU A 113 17.99 20.50 0.98
CA GLU A 113 17.92 19.48 2.04
C GLU A 113 17.75 20.17 3.42
N ASP A 114 17.20 19.44 4.40
CA ASP A 114 17.13 19.83 5.81
C ASP A 114 16.59 21.25 6.11
N PRO A 115 15.36 21.58 5.70
CA PRO A 115 14.80 22.88 5.96
C PRO A 115 14.48 23.04 7.45
N TRP A 116 14.92 24.14 8.04
CA TRP A 116 14.62 24.55 9.41
C TRP A 116 13.89 25.90 9.43
N PRO A 117 12.60 25.96 9.79
CA PRO A 117 11.86 27.20 9.81
C PRO A 117 12.26 28.07 11.02
N LEU A 118 12.65 29.32 10.76
CA LEU A 118 12.90 30.35 11.78
C LEU A 118 11.62 31.12 12.13
N SER A 119 10.77 31.35 11.12
CA SER A 119 9.46 31.97 11.24
C SER A 119 8.52 31.49 10.13
N ASP A 120 7.36 32.14 9.97
CA ASP A 120 6.47 31.95 8.83
C ASP A 120 7.05 32.48 7.50
N LYS A 121 8.21 33.15 7.53
CA LYS A 121 8.81 33.85 6.37
C LYS A 121 10.23 33.43 6.05
N TYR A 122 11.00 32.94 7.02
CA TYR A 122 12.43 32.68 6.90
C TYR A 122 12.77 31.25 7.30
N PHE A 123 13.68 30.63 6.53
CA PHE A 123 14.09 29.24 6.67
C PHE A 123 15.62 29.15 6.55
N LEU A 124 16.27 28.41 7.44
CA LEU A 124 17.60 27.89 7.15
C LEU A 124 17.45 26.60 6.35
N VAL A 125 18.33 26.35 5.39
CA VAL A 125 18.26 25.14 4.56
C VAL A 125 19.64 24.81 4.01
N SER A 126 19.94 23.52 3.83
CA SER A 126 21.09 23.12 3.02
C SER A 126 20.72 23.20 1.54
N ARG A 127 21.57 23.79 0.71
CA ARG A 127 21.30 23.98 -0.72
C ARG A 127 22.58 23.89 -1.54
N MET A 128 22.47 23.37 -2.76
CA MET A 128 23.56 23.41 -3.74
C MET A 128 24.11 24.83 -3.93
N THR A 129 25.43 24.99 -3.94
CA THR A 129 26.10 26.28 -4.13
C THR A 129 26.17 26.74 -5.58
N GLY A 130 25.86 25.83 -6.52
CA GLY A 130 26.09 26.02 -7.96
C GLY A 130 27.45 25.48 -8.43
N LYS A 131 28.33 25.03 -7.52
CA LYS A 131 29.59 24.36 -7.84
C LYS A 131 29.43 22.84 -7.72
N GLY A 132 28.97 22.19 -8.80
CA GLY A 132 28.69 20.75 -8.79
C GLY A 132 27.62 20.38 -7.77
N GLU A 133 27.88 19.34 -6.97
CA GLU A 133 26.99 18.90 -5.88
C GLU A 133 27.36 19.50 -4.52
N GLN A 134 28.24 20.51 -4.46
CA GLN A 134 28.62 21.14 -3.18
C GLN A 134 27.39 21.78 -2.51
N MET A 135 27.20 21.47 -1.23
CA MET A 135 26.11 22.00 -0.39
C MET A 135 26.62 23.06 0.58
N GLY A 136 25.83 24.10 0.84
CA GLY A 136 26.09 25.13 1.84
C GLY A 136 24.84 25.47 2.64
N ILE A 137 24.99 26.20 3.74
CA ILE A 137 23.85 26.69 4.53
C ILE A 137 23.36 28.01 3.95
N TYR A 138 22.07 28.07 3.65
CA TYR A 138 21.40 29.24 3.11
C TYR A 138 20.31 29.74 4.07
N LEU A 139 20.14 31.07 4.12
CA LEU A 139 18.92 31.71 4.57
C LEU A 139 18.01 31.93 3.36
N VAL A 140 16.85 31.30 3.36
CA VAL A 140 15.84 31.41 2.30
C VAL A 140 14.58 32.07 2.85
N ASP A 141 13.92 32.88 2.04
CA ASP A 141 12.66 33.53 2.43
C ASP A 141 11.51 33.35 1.41
N LEU A 142 10.33 33.83 1.80
CA LEU A 142 9.15 33.86 0.93
C LEU A 142 9.18 34.99 -0.12
N PHE A 143 10.08 35.96 0.02
CA PHE A 143 10.19 37.14 -0.85
C PHE A 143 11.03 36.88 -2.10
N GLY A 144 11.78 35.77 -2.11
CA GLY A 144 12.60 35.32 -3.24
C GLY A 144 14.10 35.46 -3.00
N ASN A 145 14.54 35.81 -1.78
CA ASN A 145 15.97 35.88 -1.47
C ASN A 145 16.50 34.52 -0.98
N GLU A 146 17.71 34.19 -1.42
CA GLU A 146 18.47 33.02 -0.99
C GLU A 146 19.92 33.45 -0.73
N ILE A 147 20.29 33.61 0.54
CA ILE A 147 21.58 34.14 0.97
C ILE A 147 22.46 32.99 1.46
N LEU A 148 23.62 32.78 0.84
CA LEU A 148 24.63 31.83 1.33
C LEU A 148 25.22 32.37 2.64
N LEU A 149 25.05 31.63 3.74
CA LEU A 149 25.59 31.99 5.05
C LEU A 149 26.96 31.35 5.29
N HIS A 150 27.09 30.07 4.93
CA HIS A 150 28.31 29.31 5.20
C HIS A 150 28.51 28.20 4.16
N THR A 151 29.77 27.97 3.82
CA THR A 151 30.19 26.80 3.03
C THR A 151 31.56 26.34 3.50
N GLU A 152 31.71 25.03 3.62
CA GLU A 152 32.99 24.38 3.88
C GLU A 152 32.98 23.00 3.22
N GLY A 153 34.15 22.37 3.08
CA GLY A 153 34.22 20.98 2.63
C GLY A 153 33.94 20.01 3.79
N PRO A 154 33.29 18.85 3.57
CA PRO A 154 32.77 18.28 2.31
C PRO A 154 31.36 18.76 1.90
N GLY A 155 30.76 19.68 2.66
CA GLY A 155 29.42 20.25 2.45
C GLY A 155 28.76 20.54 3.80
N CYS A 156 27.82 21.49 3.84
CA CYS A 156 27.08 21.83 5.07
C CYS A 156 25.63 21.36 5.01
N TYR A 157 25.14 20.71 6.07
CA TYR A 157 23.83 20.05 6.16
C TYR A 157 23.16 20.35 7.52
N ASP A 158 21.90 19.96 7.69
CA ASP A 158 21.20 19.97 8.98
C ASP A 158 21.30 21.28 9.81
N PRO A 159 20.98 22.46 9.24
CA PRO A 159 21.07 23.70 10.01
C PRO A 159 20.08 23.69 11.18
N MET A 160 20.61 23.62 12.40
CA MET A 160 19.82 23.67 13.63
C MET A 160 20.26 24.85 14.53
N PRO A 161 19.49 25.95 14.60
CA PRO A 161 19.83 27.10 15.43
C PRO A 161 19.71 26.77 16.92
N ILE A 162 20.66 27.28 17.71
CA ILE A 162 20.61 27.23 19.17
C ILE A 162 19.73 28.38 19.65
N THR A 163 18.50 28.06 20.03
CA THR A 163 17.52 29.03 20.52
C THR A 163 16.69 28.45 21.66
N VAL A 164 16.12 29.32 22.50
CA VAL A 164 15.08 28.94 23.45
C VAL A 164 13.87 28.42 22.68
N ARG A 165 13.32 27.27 23.10
CA ARG A 165 12.14 26.63 22.49
C ARG A 165 11.07 26.36 23.54
N PRO A 166 9.79 26.68 23.28
CA PRO A 166 8.71 26.26 24.16
C PRO A 166 8.62 24.73 24.16
N ARG A 167 8.40 24.16 25.34
CA ARG A 167 8.15 22.72 25.46
C ARG A 167 6.85 22.37 24.71
N PRO A 168 6.84 21.37 23.81
CA PRO A 168 5.62 20.91 23.17
C PRO A 168 4.55 20.50 24.20
N PRO A 169 3.25 20.68 23.91
CA PRO A 169 2.18 20.23 24.80
C PRO A 169 2.32 18.75 25.16
N LEU A 170 2.13 18.43 26.45
CA LEU A 170 2.11 17.04 26.91
C LEU A 170 0.78 16.39 26.49
N ILE A 171 0.85 15.37 25.64
CA ILE A 171 -0.30 14.55 25.26
C ILE A 171 -0.34 13.34 26.22
N PRO A 172 -1.42 13.14 27.01
CA PRO A 172 -1.55 11.96 27.85
C PRO A 172 -1.56 10.68 27.03
N SER A 173 -0.90 9.63 27.55
CA SER A 173 -0.95 8.30 26.94
C SER A 173 -2.38 7.77 26.92
N ARG A 174 -2.84 7.36 25.74
CA ARG A 174 -4.10 6.66 25.49
C ARG A 174 -3.91 5.16 25.36
N ARG A 175 -2.65 4.70 25.33
CA ARG A 175 -2.29 3.28 25.31
C ARG A 175 -2.53 2.65 26.68
N ASP A 176 -3.24 1.53 26.69
CA ASP A 176 -3.39 0.65 27.85
C ASP A 176 -2.64 -0.66 27.60
N ARG A 177 -1.48 -0.81 28.25
CA ARG A 177 -0.58 -1.97 28.09
C ARG A 177 -1.13 -3.27 28.68
N ASN A 178 -2.21 -3.23 29.46
CA ASN A 178 -2.86 -4.44 29.97
C ASN A 178 -3.77 -5.10 28.92
N HIS A 179 -4.03 -4.41 27.81
CA HIS A 179 -4.74 -4.97 26.66
C HIS A 179 -3.74 -5.43 25.60
N ASN A 180 -4.14 -6.40 24.77
CA ASN A 180 -3.37 -6.86 23.60
C ASN A 180 -4.12 -6.58 22.28
N ARG A 181 -5.19 -5.78 22.33
CA ARG A 181 -6.05 -5.45 21.20
C ARG A 181 -6.38 -3.95 21.20
N GLY A 182 -6.67 -3.44 20.01
CA GLY A 182 -7.36 -2.17 19.81
C GLY A 182 -8.64 -2.40 19.01
N THR A 183 -9.43 -1.35 18.81
CA THR A 183 -10.66 -1.42 18.03
C THR A 183 -10.70 -0.40 16.91
N PHE A 184 -11.34 -0.79 15.81
CA PHE A 184 -11.66 0.07 14.69
C PHE A 184 -13.17 0.23 14.58
N TYR A 185 -13.59 1.46 14.30
CA TYR A 185 -14.96 1.83 13.99
C TYR A 185 -15.04 2.52 12.63
N VAL A 186 -15.93 2.03 11.77
CA VAL A 186 -16.27 2.68 10.49
C VAL A 186 -17.69 3.20 10.63
N ALA A 187 -17.88 4.51 10.47
CA ALA A 187 -19.20 5.10 10.64
C ALA A 187 -20.16 4.72 9.51
N ASP A 188 -19.70 4.80 8.26
CA ASP A 188 -20.51 4.47 7.10
C ASP A 188 -19.61 4.07 5.91
N VAL A 189 -19.53 2.78 5.60
CA VAL A 189 -18.67 2.26 4.52
C VAL A 189 -18.99 2.86 3.15
N TYR A 190 -20.21 3.39 2.93
CA TYR A 190 -20.62 3.97 1.66
C TYR A 190 -20.12 5.42 1.47
N ARG A 191 -19.51 6.02 2.49
CA ARG A 191 -18.90 7.34 2.41
C ARG A 191 -17.46 7.24 1.98
N GLY A 192 -17.24 7.35 0.68
CA GLY A 192 -15.91 7.33 0.11
C GLY A 192 -15.86 8.08 -1.19
N THR A 193 -14.71 8.67 -1.47
CA THR A 193 -14.44 9.37 -2.73
C THR A 193 -14.55 8.45 -3.95
N HIS A 194 -14.35 7.14 -3.77
CA HIS A 194 -14.29 6.13 -4.84
C HIS A 194 -15.37 5.05 -4.68
N MET A 195 -16.53 5.43 -4.17
CA MET A 195 -17.70 4.56 -3.95
C MET A 195 -18.84 4.77 -4.96
N LYS A 196 -18.61 5.56 -6.02
CA LYS A 196 -19.56 5.74 -7.12
C LYS A 196 -20.05 4.39 -7.67
N GLY A 197 -21.39 4.23 -7.74
CA GLY A 197 -22.03 3.01 -8.24
C GLY A 197 -22.23 1.91 -7.20
N VAL A 198 -21.68 2.05 -5.98
CA VAL A 198 -21.93 1.09 -4.90
C VAL A 198 -23.30 1.36 -4.27
N ARG A 199 -24.25 0.46 -4.48
CA ARG A 199 -25.60 0.57 -3.91
C ARG A 199 -25.55 0.38 -2.39
N ARG A 200 -26.17 1.27 -1.61
CA ARG A 200 -26.32 1.09 -0.16
C ARG A 200 -27.00 -0.25 0.14
N GLY A 201 -26.44 -0.99 1.10
CA GLY A 201 -26.85 -2.34 1.48
C GLY A 201 -26.20 -3.47 0.67
N SER A 202 -25.41 -3.17 -0.38
CA SER A 202 -24.67 -4.20 -1.14
C SER A 202 -23.46 -4.76 -0.38
N VAL A 203 -22.76 -3.92 0.39
CA VAL A 203 -21.68 -4.36 1.28
C VAL A 203 -22.29 -5.05 2.50
N LYS A 204 -21.92 -6.32 2.70
CA LYS A 204 -22.39 -7.15 3.83
C LYS A 204 -21.31 -7.38 4.87
N TYR A 205 -20.05 -7.39 4.44
CA TYR A 205 -18.94 -7.74 5.31
C TYR A 205 -17.74 -6.83 5.10
N LEU A 206 -16.86 -6.81 6.09
CA LEU A 206 -15.54 -6.21 6.03
C LEU A 206 -14.51 -7.28 6.40
N ARG A 207 -13.61 -7.60 5.47
CA ARG A 207 -12.47 -8.49 5.72
C ARG A 207 -11.31 -7.68 6.27
N VAL A 208 -10.71 -8.19 7.34
CA VAL A 208 -9.50 -7.63 7.96
C VAL A 208 -8.30 -8.49 7.55
N VAL A 209 -7.32 -7.85 6.91
CA VAL A 209 -6.12 -8.52 6.41
C VAL A 209 -4.90 -7.86 7.03
N GLU A 210 -4.03 -8.66 7.62
CA GLU A 210 -2.69 -8.26 8.05
C GLU A 210 -1.74 -8.27 6.85
N ALA A 211 -0.87 -7.27 6.78
CA ALA A 211 0.31 -7.23 5.90
C ALA A 211 1.56 -7.41 6.78
N PRO A 212 2.04 -8.66 6.96
CA PRO A 212 3.16 -8.97 7.85
C PRO A 212 4.46 -8.33 7.38
N GLU A 213 5.35 -8.06 8.34
CA GLU A 213 6.67 -7.52 8.06
C GLU A 213 7.59 -8.53 7.36
N LYS A 214 8.45 -7.99 6.50
CA LYS A 214 9.53 -8.75 5.89
C LYS A 214 10.68 -8.92 6.87
N ARG A 215 10.88 -10.15 7.36
CA ARG A 215 11.99 -10.53 8.25
C ARG A 215 13.12 -11.32 7.59
N HIS A 216 12.96 -11.71 6.33
CA HIS A 216 13.91 -12.54 5.61
C HIS A 216 14.28 -11.90 4.27
N TRP A 217 15.49 -12.16 3.81
CA TRP A 217 16.05 -11.65 2.57
C TRP A 217 16.90 -12.73 1.90
N SER A 218 16.94 -12.75 0.58
CA SER A 218 17.81 -13.61 -0.22
C SER A 218 18.70 -12.76 -1.13
N ARG A 219 19.84 -13.30 -1.58
CA ARG A 219 20.66 -12.63 -2.60
C ARG A 219 20.00 -12.61 -3.96
N GLY A 220 19.19 -13.62 -4.25
CA GLY A 220 18.36 -13.67 -5.45
C GLY A 220 17.41 -12.48 -5.56
N SER A 221 17.18 -12.06 -6.81
CA SER A 221 16.35 -10.93 -7.20
C SER A 221 15.21 -11.38 -8.11
N TRP A 222 14.00 -10.90 -7.83
CA TRP A 222 12.84 -11.07 -8.68
C TRP A 222 12.29 -9.71 -9.08
N PHE A 223 12.27 -9.46 -10.39
CA PHE A 223 11.83 -8.22 -11.01
C PHE A 223 10.44 -8.39 -11.62
N GLY A 224 9.44 -8.64 -10.76
CA GLY A 224 8.03 -8.63 -11.16
C GLY A 224 7.57 -7.19 -11.45
N GLN A 225 6.60 -6.69 -10.69
CA GLN A 225 6.24 -5.26 -10.72
C GLN A 225 7.19 -4.34 -9.94
N GLY A 226 8.18 -4.90 -9.26
CA GLY A 226 9.23 -4.22 -8.53
C GLY A 226 10.29 -5.22 -8.11
N TYR A 227 11.31 -4.73 -7.40
CA TYR A 227 12.36 -5.59 -6.85
C TYR A 227 11.87 -6.31 -5.59
N THR A 228 11.91 -7.64 -5.61
CA THR A 228 11.73 -8.48 -4.42
C THR A 228 12.87 -9.48 -4.28
N ALA A 229 13.18 -9.84 -3.05
CA ALA A 229 14.28 -10.73 -2.70
C ALA A 229 13.92 -11.44 -1.38
N PRO A 230 13.42 -12.68 -1.40
CA PRO A 230 13.21 -13.54 -2.58
C PRO A 230 12.02 -13.10 -3.44
N GLY A 231 11.83 -13.77 -4.58
CA GLY A 231 10.62 -13.67 -5.37
C GLY A 231 9.38 -14.04 -4.56
N MET A 232 8.38 -13.16 -4.60
CA MET A 232 7.16 -13.29 -3.79
C MET A 232 5.92 -13.49 -4.66
N ASN A 233 5.70 -12.60 -5.63
CA ASN A 233 4.51 -12.58 -6.48
C ASN A 233 4.84 -11.91 -7.83
N TRP A 234 3.94 -12.05 -8.81
CA TRP A 234 4.05 -11.27 -10.06
C TRP A 234 3.62 -9.81 -9.91
N ARG A 235 2.56 -9.56 -9.14
CA ARG A 235 1.93 -8.23 -9.03
C ARG A 235 1.97 -7.60 -7.63
N SER A 236 2.39 -8.29 -6.58
CA SER A 236 2.46 -7.73 -5.22
C SER A 236 3.85 -7.90 -4.62
N LEU A 237 4.23 -7.05 -3.67
CA LEU A 237 5.55 -7.08 -3.04
C LEU A 237 5.52 -7.83 -1.69
N GLU A 238 4.32 -8.00 -1.14
CA GLU A 238 4.09 -8.46 0.22
C GLU A 238 3.39 -9.82 0.31
N ASN A 239 3.48 -10.44 1.48
CA ASN A 239 2.61 -11.52 1.90
C ASN A 239 1.39 -10.98 2.67
N LYS A 240 0.37 -11.83 2.84
CA LYS A 240 -0.91 -11.43 3.45
C LYS A 240 -1.43 -12.51 4.40
N ARG A 241 -2.10 -12.09 5.47
CA ARG A 241 -2.80 -12.99 6.42
C ARG A 241 -4.21 -12.49 6.66
N ILE A 242 -5.21 -13.32 6.38
CA ILE A 242 -6.60 -12.99 6.71
C ILE A 242 -6.79 -13.22 8.21
N LEU A 243 -7.15 -12.16 8.94
CA LEU A 243 -7.42 -12.25 10.37
C LEU A 243 -8.88 -12.64 10.63
N GLY A 244 -9.80 -12.24 9.76
CA GLY A 244 -11.21 -12.59 9.83
C GLY A 244 -12.11 -11.64 9.06
N THR A 245 -13.39 -11.96 9.04
CA THR A 245 -14.45 -11.17 8.40
C THR A 245 -15.47 -10.74 9.44
N VAL A 246 -15.90 -9.48 9.39
CA VAL A 246 -16.87 -8.92 10.34
C VAL A 246 -18.10 -8.37 9.60
N PRO A 247 -19.30 -8.39 10.20
CA PRO A 247 -20.50 -7.87 9.57
C PRO A 247 -20.43 -6.35 9.44
N VAL A 248 -20.97 -5.86 8.33
CA VAL A 248 -21.34 -4.46 8.12
C VAL A 248 -22.84 -4.33 8.36
N GLU A 249 -23.22 -3.41 9.24
CA GLU A 249 -24.61 -3.19 9.62
C GLU A 249 -25.43 -2.57 8.47
N ARG A 250 -26.76 -2.58 8.61
CA ARG A 250 -27.67 -2.03 7.59
C ARG A 250 -27.47 -0.53 7.36
N ASP A 251 -27.08 0.20 8.39
CA ASP A 251 -26.72 1.62 8.31
C ASP A 251 -25.31 1.85 7.71
N GLY A 252 -24.58 0.78 7.35
CA GLY A 252 -23.25 0.84 6.77
C GLY A 252 -22.13 0.93 7.81
N SER A 253 -22.44 0.89 9.10
CA SER A 253 -21.43 0.94 10.16
C SER A 253 -20.77 -0.42 10.41
N ALA A 254 -19.52 -0.40 10.88
CA ALA A 254 -18.79 -1.60 11.30
C ALA A 254 -17.95 -1.31 12.55
N TYR A 255 -17.90 -2.26 13.49
CA TYR A 255 -17.13 -2.14 14.72
C TYR A 255 -16.49 -3.46 15.09
N PHE A 256 -15.15 -3.48 15.17
CA PHE A 256 -14.39 -4.71 15.32
C PHE A 256 -13.08 -4.50 16.07
N ALA A 257 -12.62 -5.56 16.71
CA ALA A 257 -11.36 -5.58 17.44
C ALA A 257 -10.28 -6.27 16.61
N VAL A 258 -9.06 -5.75 16.66
CA VAL A 258 -7.88 -6.31 15.98
C VAL A 258 -6.76 -6.52 17.01
N PRO A 259 -5.81 -7.44 16.76
CA PRO A 259 -4.59 -7.50 17.55
C PRO A 259 -3.86 -6.13 17.51
N ALA A 260 -3.40 -5.66 18.66
CA ALA A 260 -2.67 -4.40 18.74
C ALA A 260 -1.31 -4.53 18.03
N GLU A 261 -0.74 -3.40 17.60
CA GLU A 261 0.57 -3.31 16.93
C GLU A 261 0.68 -4.16 15.65
N THR A 262 -0.47 -4.59 15.11
CA THR A 262 -0.56 -5.35 13.86
C THR A 262 -0.96 -4.41 12.74
N PHE A 263 -0.22 -4.49 11.63
CA PHE A 263 -0.44 -3.65 10.47
C PHE A 263 -1.51 -4.27 9.57
N VAL A 264 -2.69 -3.65 9.53
CA VAL A 264 -3.88 -4.19 8.88
C VAL A 264 -4.45 -3.26 7.82
N TYR A 265 -5.13 -3.84 6.85
CA TYR A 265 -5.97 -3.14 5.88
C TYR A 265 -7.32 -3.84 5.75
N PHE A 266 -8.26 -3.16 5.11
CA PHE A 266 -9.66 -3.56 5.09
C PHE A 266 -10.17 -3.74 3.66
N GLN A 267 -11.00 -4.76 3.44
CA GLN A 267 -11.74 -4.95 2.20
C GLN A 267 -13.23 -5.00 2.48
N LEU A 268 -14.01 -4.20 1.74
CA LEU A 268 -15.47 -4.28 1.77
C LEU A 268 -15.91 -5.41 0.86
N LEU A 269 -16.78 -6.29 1.34
CA LEU A 269 -17.27 -7.45 0.61
C LEU A 269 -18.79 -7.40 0.41
N ASP A 270 -19.24 -7.91 -0.72
CA ASP A 270 -20.66 -8.09 -1.03
C ASP A 270 -21.26 -9.34 -0.35
N GLU A 271 -22.50 -9.70 -0.70
CA GLU A 271 -23.19 -10.88 -0.17
C GLU A 271 -22.59 -12.22 -0.61
N HIS A 272 -21.71 -12.20 -1.60
CA HIS A 272 -20.99 -13.36 -2.10
C HIS A 272 -19.53 -13.41 -1.64
N GLY A 273 -19.13 -12.55 -0.69
CA GLY A 273 -17.76 -12.48 -0.22
C GLY A 273 -16.77 -11.88 -1.23
N MET A 274 -17.26 -11.27 -2.32
CA MET A 274 -16.44 -10.64 -3.35
C MET A 274 -16.11 -9.19 -2.99
N MET A 275 -14.86 -8.79 -3.23
CA MET A 275 -14.38 -7.46 -2.86
C MET A 275 -15.01 -6.34 -3.71
N VAL A 276 -15.78 -5.48 -3.03
CA VAL A 276 -16.32 -4.22 -3.55
C VAL A 276 -15.23 -3.15 -3.64
N GLN A 277 -14.43 -3.00 -2.58
CA GLN A 277 -13.40 -1.98 -2.46
C GLN A 277 -12.31 -2.44 -1.48
N SER A 278 -11.06 -2.02 -1.71
CA SER A 278 -9.92 -2.30 -0.83
C SER A 278 -9.27 -1.02 -0.35
N MET A 279 -8.90 -0.99 0.93
CA MET A 279 -7.92 -0.04 1.44
C MET A 279 -6.55 -0.42 0.90
N ARG A 280 -6.10 0.30 -0.14
CA ARG A 280 -4.70 0.27 -0.59
C ARG A 280 -3.91 1.21 0.29
N SER A 281 -3.48 0.74 1.45
CA SER A 281 -2.56 1.29 2.47
C SER A 281 -2.78 0.44 3.74
N GLY A 282 -2.35 0.87 4.91
CA GLY A 282 -2.72 0.17 6.15
C GLY A 282 -2.78 1.08 7.37
N ALA A 283 -3.33 0.53 8.44
CA ALA A 283 -3.43 1.15 9.76
C ALA A 283 -3.01 0.16 10.84
N SER A 284 -2.64 0.69 11.99
CA SER A 284 -2.38 -0.08 13.21
C SER A 284 -2.98 0.67 14.39
N VAL A 285 -3.35 -0.07 15.43
CA VAL A 285 -3.82 0.48 16.70
C VAL A 285 -2.90 0.02 17.83
N GLN A 286 -2.66 0.90 18.79
CA GLN A 286 -1.98 0.56 20.03
C GLN A 286 -2.91 -0.25 20.96
N PRO A 287 -2.34 -0.93 21.97
CA PRO A 287 -3.12 -1.54 23.05
C PRO A 287 -4.17 -0.60 23.66
N GLY A 288 -5.43 -1.02 23.67
CA GLY A 288 -6.57 -0.26 24.20
C GLY A 288 -7.04 0.92 23.33
N GLU A 289 -6.35 1.21 22.22
CA GLU A 289 -6.72 2.31 21.33
C GLU A 289 -8.05 2.03 20.60
N ARG A 290 -8.83 3.09 20.41
CA ARG A 290 -10.02 3.10 19.55
C ARG A 290 -9.77 4.06 18.39
N ALA A 291 -9.64 3.53 17.19
CA ALA A 291 -9.51 4.30 15.96
C ALA A 291 -10.85 4.33 15.21
N ALA A 292 -11.15 5.43 14.54
CA ALA A 292 -12.38 5.62 13.79
C ALA A 292 -12.15 6.26 12.42
N CYS A 293 -12.96 5.89 11.44
CA CYS A 293 -13.05 6.56 10.15
C CYS A 293 -14.51 6.85 9.78
N ILE A 294 -14.72 7.93 9.01
CA ILE A 294 -16.08 8.33 8.60
C ILE A 294 -16.61 7.36 7.53
N GLY A 295 -15.73 6.87 6.65
CA GLY A 295 -16.07 5.85 5.67
C GLY A 295 -14.84 5.34 4.91
N CYS A 296 -15.08 4.64 3.81
CA CYS A 296 -14.01 3.99 3.04
C CYS A 296 -13.33 4.98 2.09
N HIS A 297 -12.16 5.48 2.48
CA HIS A 297 -11.41 6.48 1.71
C HIS A 297 -12.16 7.83 1.59
N ASP A 298 -12.70 8.28 2.73
CA ASP A 298 -13.44 9.52 2.90
C ASP A 298 -12.57 10.78 2.70
N GLU A 299 -13.23 11.92 2.48
CA GLU A 299 -12.57 13.22 2.52
C GLU A 299 -12.16 13.51 3.96
N ARG A 300 -10.86 13.34 4.27
CA ARG A 300 -10.31 13.43 5.63
C ARG A 300 -10.45 14.81 6.28
N ARG A 301 -10.81 15.85 5.53
CA ARG A 301 -11.16 17.17 6.07
C ARG A 301 -12.63 17.28 6.50
N SER A 302 -13.45 16.29 6.17
CA SER A 302 -14.87 16.31 6.50
C SER A 302 -15.06 15.96 7.97
N ALA A 303 -15.99 16.65 8.63
CA ALA A 303 -16.47 16.21 9.93
C ALA A 303 -17.39 14.99 9.76
N PRO A 304 -17.47 14.09 10.75
CA PRO A 304 -18.51 13.07 10.75
C PRO A 304 -19.87 13.75 10.66
N LEU A 305 -20.71 13.36 9.68
CA LEU A 305 -22.07 13.90 9.67
C LEU A 305 -22.80 13.35 10.90
N ARG A 306 -23.49 14.21 11.63
CA ARG A 306 -24.50 13.79 12.60
C ARG A 306 -25.66 13.15 11.83
N THR A 307 -25.59 11.85 11.59
CA THR A 307 -26.68 11.09 10.98
C THR A 307 -27.74 10.82 12.04
N GLY A 308 -28.65 11.79 12.24
CA GLY A 308 -29.82 11.63 13.11
C GLY A 308 -29.53 11.57 14.62
N THR A 309 -30.59 11.34 15.40
CA THR A 309 -30.57 11.20 16.86
C THR A 309 -30.18 9.77 17.33
N SER A 310 -30.04 8.81 16.41
CA SER A 310 -29.76 7.41 16.72
C SER A 310 -28.26 7.09 16.66
N LEU A 311 -27.76 6.39 17.68
CA LEU A 311 -26.41 5.83 17.70
C LEU A 311 -26.22 4.86 16.51
N PRO A 312 -25.09 4.88 15.80
CA PRO A 312 -24.78 3.90 14.77
C PRO A 312 -24.89 2.45 15.28
N MET A 313 -25.48 1.57 14.47
CA MET A 313 -25.87 0.22 14.88
C MET A 313 -24.70 -0.59 15.41
N ALA A 314 -23.52 -0.48 14.79
CA ALA A 314 -22.35 -1.25 15.18
C ALA A 314 -21.82 -0.89 16.59
N LEU A 315 -22.10 0.32 17.08
CA LEU A 315 -21.77 0.75 18.45
C LEU A 315 -22.80 0.31 19.49
N GLY A 316 -23.97 -0.20 19.06
CA GLY A 316 -24.98 -0.79 19.93
C GLY A 316 -24.62 -2.20 20.45
N ARG A 317 -23.47 -2.75 20.04
CA ARG A 317 -22.99 -4.08 20.43
C ARG A 317 -21.48 -4.07 20.70
N PRO A 318 -20.94 -5.10 21.37
CA PRO A 318 -19.49 -5.28 21.48
C PRO A 318 -18.80 -5.36 20.12
N ALA A 319 -17.52 -4.99 20.09
CA ALA A 319 -16.69 -5.10 18.89
C ALA A 319 -16.68 -6.55 18.38
N SER A 320 -16.90 -6.73 17.09
CA SER A 320 -16.80 -8.05 16.45
C SER A 320 -15.42 -8.65 16.67
N LYS A 321 -15.41 -9.94 16.97
CA LYS A 321 -14.19 -10.76 16.97
C LYS A 321 -13.87 -11.18 15.54
N LEU A 322 -12.59 -11.43 15.29
CA LEU A 322 -12.12 -11.96 14.02
C LEU A 322 -12.10 -13.48 14.11
N ASP A 323 -12.61 -14.14 13.08
CA ASP A 323 -12.93 -15.57 13.03
C ASP A 323 -11.91 -16.41 12.23
N GLY A 324 -10.85 -15.77 11.70
CA GLY A 324 -9.81 -16.45 10.93
C GLY A 324 -10.20 -16.66 9.46
N TRP A 325 -9.79 -17.81 8.90
CA TRP A 325 -9.97 -18.15 7.49
C TRP A 325 -10.13 -19.66 7.33
N TYR A 326 -11.38 -20.14 7.27
CA TYR A 326 -11.73 -21.58 7.31
C TYR A 326 -10.91 -22.35 8.36
N GLY A 327 -10.88 -21.80 9.58
CA GLY A 327 -9.95 -22.21 10.64
C GLY A 327 -9.06 -21.04 11.09
N PRO A 328 -7.98 -21.31 11.83
CA PRO A 328 -7.09 -20.27 12.34
C PRO A 328 -6.48 -19.40 11.24
N ALA A 329 -6.25 -18.12 11.57
CA ALA A 329 -5.54 -17.19 10.70
C ALA A 329 -4.13 -17.71 10.37
N ARG A 330 -3.76 -17.67 9.09
CA ARG A 330 -2.47 -18.15 8.58
C ARG A 330 -2.04 -17.33 7.36
N LEU A 331 -0.74 -17.37 7.07
CA LEU A 331 -0.21 -16.72 5.88
C LEU A 331 -0.83 -17.36 4.64
N PHE A 332 -1.37 -16.53 3.75
CA PHE A 332 -2.10 -16.98 2.57
C PHE A 332 -1.11 -17.27 1.43
N GLY A 333 -1.15 -18.48 0.87
CA GLY A 333 -0.29 -18.88 -0.24
C GLY A 333 -1.07 -19.61 -1.33
N PHE A 334 -0.77 -19.33 -2.59
CA PHE A 334 -1.49 -19.88 -3.74
C PHE A 334 -1.48 -21.41 -3.77
N THR A 335 -0.33 -22.02 -3.50
CA THR A 335 -0.16 -23.48 -3.52
C THR A 335 -0.94 -24.21 -2.44
N ALA A 336 -1.16 -23.56 -1.29
CA ALA A 336 -1.91 -24.15 -0.17
C ALA A 336 -3.41 -23.84 -0.25
N GLU A 337 -3.77 -22.63 -0.71
CA GLU A 337 -5.14 -22.16 -0.63
C GLU A 337 -5.93 -22.33 -1.93
N VAL A 338 -5.27 -22.30 -3.10
CA VAL A 338 -5.93 -22.19 -4.42
C VAL A 338 -5.64 -23.37 -5.33
N GLN A 339 -4.36 -23.74 -5.49
CA GLN A 339 -3.97 -24.86 -6.36
C GLN A 339 -4.75 -26.16 -6.08
N PRO A 340 -5.04 -26.55 -4.82
CA PRO A 340 -5.82 -27.76 -4.56
C PRO A 340 -7.24 -27.73 -5.14
N VAL A 341 -7.82 -26.54 -5.33
CA VAL A 341 -9.12 -26.40 -6.01
C VAL A 341 -8.98 -26.68 -7.50
N PHE A 342 -7.91 -26.18 -8.14
CA PHE A 342 -7.63 -26.45 -9.54
C PHE A 342 -7.24 -27.91 -9.78
N ASP A 343 -6.43 -28.50 -8.91
CA ASP A 343 -6.03 -29.90 -9.00
C ASP A 343 -7.25 -30.82 -9.00
N LYS A 344 -8.24 -30.51 -8.16
CA LYS A 344 -9.45 -31.30 -8.01
C LYS A 344 -10.42 -31.17 -9.18
N HIS A 345 -10.56 -29.96 -9.75
CA HIS A 345 -11.69 -29.63 -10.62
C HIS A 345 -11.31 -29.18 -12.02
N CYS A 346 -10.03 -28.88 -12.28
CA CYS A 346 -9.60 -28.22 -13.51
C CYS A 346 -8.48 -28.95 -14.22
N VAL A 347 -7.49 -29.47 -13.50
CA VAL A 347 -6.27 -30.04 -14.07
C VAL A 347 -6.55 -31.24 -14.99
N GLU A 348 -7.59 -32.04 -14.75
CA GLU A 348 -7.95 -33.16 -15.63
C GLU A 348 -8.08 -32.76 -17.12
N CYS A 349 -8.60 -31.55 -17.37
CA CYS A 349 -8.73 -30.96 -18.70
C CYS A 349 -7.65 -29.90 -19.00
N HIS A 350 -7.22 -29.13 -17.99
CA HIS A 350 -6.32 -27.98 -18.10
C HIS A 350 -4.87 -28.32 -17.73
N ASP A 351 -4.30 -29.35 -18.35
CA ASP A 351 -2.93 -29.80 -18.10
C ASP A 351 -2.14 -29.96 -19.42
N TYR A 352 -0.83 -30.17 -19.31
CA TYR A 352 0.05 -30.44 -20.44
C TYR A 352 -0.46 -31.62 -21.28
N GLY A 353 -0.44 -31.45 -22.60
CA GLY A 353 -0.91 -32.47 -23.54
C GLY A 353 -2.44 -32.62 -23.61
N LYS A 354 -3.21 -31.73 -23.00
CA LYS A 354 -4.66 -31.66 -23.12
C LYS A 354 -5.09 -30.45 -23.96
N ASP A 355 -6.15 -30.61 -24.75
CA ASP A 355 -6.67 -29.56 -25.63
C ASP A 355 -7.04 -28.26 -24.86
N ALA A 356 -7.65 -28.37 -23.67
CA ALA A 356 -7.97 -27.19 -22.87
C ALA A 356 -6.72 -26.58 -22.21
N GLY A 357 -5.71 -27.41 -21.92
CA GLY A 357 -4.40 -26.99 -21.42
C GLY A 357 -3.60 -26.13 -22.39
N GLU A 358 -3.76 -26.32 -23.70
CA GLU A 358 -3.15 -25.44 -24.71
C GLU A 358 -3.68 -24.00 -24.58
N LYS A 359 -4.97 -23.85 -24.27
CA LYS A 359 -5.63 -22.56 -24.08
C LYS A 359 -5.36 -21.95 -22.71
N LEU A 360 -5.39 -22.76 -21.65
CA LEU A 360 -5.09 -22.35 -20.28
C LEU A 360 -4.58 -23.57 -19.52
N ASN A 361 -3.32 -23.56 -19.10
CA ASN A 361 -2.75 -24.64 -18.31
C ASN A 361 -2.81 -24.27 -16.81
N LEU A 362 -3.41 -25.15 -16.01
CA LEU A 362 -3.61 -24.99 -14.56
C LEU A 362 -2.85 -26.02 -13.73
N ALA A 363 -1.87 -26.69 -14.35
CA ALA A 363 -1.05 -27.70 -13.70
C ALA A 363 -0.24 -27.12 -12.52
N PRO A 364 -0.01 -27.92 -11.47
CA PRO A 364 0.73 -27.50 -10.28
C PRO A 364 2.25 -27.48 -10.51
N ASP A 365 2.73 -27.93 -11.66
CA ASP A 365 4.15 -28.02 -12.03
C ASP A 365 4.90 -26.74 -11.75
N ARG A 366 6.01 -26.86 -11.01
CA ARG A 366 6.85 -25.73 -10.64
C ARG A 366 7.74 -25.34 -11.80
N ASP A 367 7.81 -24.03 -12.07
CA ASP A 367 8.87 -23.46 -12.89
C ASP A 367 10.05 -23.03 -11.99
N VAL A 368 10.85 -22.08 -12.46
CA VAL A 368 11.98 -21.51 -11.70
C VAL A 368 11.53 -20.83 -10.40
N THR A 369 10.36 -20.18 -10.37
CA THR A 369 9.96 -19.27 -9.28
C THR A 369 8.56 -19.51 -8.74
N PHE A 370 7.59 -19.83 -9.57
CA PHE A 370 6.19 -20.10 -9.25
C PHE A 370 5.75 -21.46 -9.81
N ASN A 371 4.46 -21.63 -10.12
CA ASN A 371 3.97 -22.79 -10.86
C ASN A 371 3.22 -22.36 -12.11
N THR A 372 2.98 -23.32 -13.00
CA THR A 372 2.35 -23.10 -14.31
C THR A 372 0.99 -22.41 -14.18
N ALA A 373 0.10 -22.91 -13.32
CA ALA A 373 -1.22 -22.31 -13.12
C ALA A 373 -1.17 -20.82 -12.78
N TYR A 374 -0.32 -20.44 -11.80
CA TYR A 374 -0.18 -19.06 -11.38
C TYR A 374 0.31 -18.16 -12.52
N ASN A 375 1.34 -18.62 -13.23
CA ASN A 375 1.92 -17.89 -14.35
C ASN A 375 0.95 -17.74 -15.52
N GLU A 376 0.22 -18.80 -15.86
CA GLU A 376 -0.75 -18.82 -16.95
C GLU A 376 -1.91 -17.87 -16.69
N LEU A 377 -2.50 -17.93 -15.49
CA LEU A 377 -3.59 -17.06 -15.07
C LEU A 377 -3.18 -15.57 -15.09
N TRP A 378 -1.95 -15.28 -14.67
CA TRP A 378 -1.38 -13.94 -14.71
C TRP A 378 -1.08 -13.49 -16.16
N ARG A 379 -0.31 -14.27 -16.92
CA ARG A 379 0.18 -13.92 -18.27
C ARG A 379 -0.96 -13.76 -19.27
N LYS A 380 -1.97 -14.62 -19.19
CA LYS A 380 -3.13 -14.60 -20.10
C LYS A 380 -4.26 -13.67 -19.62
N GLY A 381 -4.08 -12.98 -18.49
CA GLY A 381 -5.00 -11.95 -18.01
C GLY A 381 -6.37 -12.49 -17.57
N TYR A 382 -6.41 -13.70 -16.99
CA TYR A 382 -7.64 -14.27 -16.42
C TYR A 382 -8.01 -13.64 -15.08
N VAL A 383 -7.02 -13.08 -14.38
CA VAL A 383 -7.17 -12.36 -13.11
C VAL A 383 -6.83 -10.89 -13.29
N LYS A 384 -7.60 -10.01 -12.64
CA LYS A 384 -7.42 -8.56 -12.67
C LYS A 384 -7.03 -8.03 -11.30
N CYS A 385 -5.80 -8.30 -10.91
CA CYS A 385 -5.18 -7.76 -9.70
C CYS A 385 -4.66 -6.33 -9.94
N VAL A 386 -4.74 -5.45 -8.93
CA VAL A 386 -4.24 -4.06 -9.03
C VAL A 386 -2.71 -4.02 -9.08
N GLY A 387 -2.10 -4.99 -8.42
CA GLY A 387 -0.68 -5.12 -8.21
C GLY A 387 -0.09 -4.04 -7.32
N ALA A 388 1.13 -3.60 -7.61
CA ALA A 388 1.68 -2.33 -7.13
C ALA A 388 0.71 -1.19 -7.47
N GLY A 389 0.12 -1.23 -8.66
CA GLY A 389 -0.91 -0.29 -9.08
C GLY A 389 -0.43 1.17 -9.10
N PRO A 390 -1.33 2.11 -9.42
CA PRO A 390 -1.00 3.53 -9.40
C PRO A 390 -1.20 4.14 -7.99
N ALA A 391 -0.64 5.31 -7.69
CA ALA A 391 -0.89 6.01 -6.42
C ALA A 391 -2.38 6.31 -6.19
N GLU A 392 -3.15 6.53 -7.26
CA GLU A 392 -4.57 6.86 -7.18
C GLU A 392 -5.38 5.74 -6.55
N VAL A 393 -6.34 6.15 -5.73
CA VAL A 393 -7.40 5.28 -5.25
C VAL A 393 -8.16 4.71 -6.45
N ARG A 394 -8.44 3.41 -6.42
CA ARG A 394 -9.17 2.75 -7.49
C ARG A 394 -10.67 2.84 -7.23
N GLN A 395 -11.44 3.00 -8.29
CA GLN A 395 -12.90 2.96 -8.20
C GLN A 395 -13.35 1.58 -7.71
N ALA A 396 -14.40 1.53 -6.88
CA ALA A 396 -15.02 0.27 -6.47
C ALA A 396 -15.33 -0.63 -7.68
N TYR A 397 -15.22 -1.95 -7.50
CA TYR A 397 -15.38 -2.97 -8.54
C TYR A 397 -14.39 -2.93 -9.72
N SER A 398 -13.42 -2.01 -9.75
CA SER A 398 -12.55 -1.84 -10.93
C SER A 398 -11.48 -2.94 -11.08
N TRP A 399 -11.19 -3.68 -10.00
CA TRP A 399 -10.21 -4.76 -9.92
C TRP A 399 -10.67 -5.82 -8.91
N GLY A 400 -9.92 -6.91 -8.79
CA GLY A 400 -10.25 -8.04 -7.92
C GLY A 400 -11.22 -9.01 -8.59
N SER A 401 -11.94 -9.76 -7.78
CA SER A 401 -12.83 -10.85 -8.19
C SER A 401 -13.94 -10.39 -9.14
N HIS A 402 -14.64 -9.28 -8.86
CA HIS A 402 -15.67 -8.72 -9.75
C HIS A 402 -15.16 -8.41 -11.17
N ALA A 403 -13.89 -8.03 -11.28
CA ALA A 403 -13.31 -7.58 -12.54
C ALA A 403 -12.51 -8.69 -13.26
N SER A 404 -12.48 -9.90 -12.71
CA SER A 404 -11.67 -11.01 -13.19
C SER A 404 -12.49 -11.99 -14.04
N ARG A 405 -11.97 -12.32 -15.24
CA ARG A 405 -12.61 -13.24 -16.18
C ARG A 405 -12.78 -14.64 -15.59
N LEU A 406 -11.81 -15.09 -14.79
CA LEU A 406 -11.88 -16.38 -14.11
C LEU A 406 -13.12 -16.46 -13.20
N VAL A 407 -13.36 -15.44 -12.36
CA VAL A 407 -14.50 -15.46 -11.42
C VAL A 407 -15.83 -15.34 -12.17
N ALA A 408 -15.89 -14.52 -13.20
CA ALA A 408 -17.08 -14.44 -14.05
C ALA A 408 -17.42 -15.81 -14.66
N GLU A 409 -16.41 -16.54 -15.16
CA GLU A 409 -16.60 -17.89 -15.70
C GLU A 409 -17.02 -18.90 -14.63
N LEU A 410 -16.39 -18.90 -13.45
CA LEU A 410 -16.73 -19.84 -12.37
C LEU A 410 -18.14 -19.64 -11.79
N ARG A 411 -18.72 -18.46 -11.97
CA ARG A 411 -20.06 -18.12 -11.47
C ARG A 411 -21.14 -18.27 -12.53
N GLU A 412 -20.82 -17.94 -13.79
CA GLU A 412 -21.80 -17.91 -14.88
C GLU A 412 -21.68 -19.13 -15.82
N CYS A 413 -20.59 -19.90 -15.74
CA CYS A 413 -20.26 -21.06 -16.57
C CYS A 413 -20.59 -20.84 -18.05
N LYS A 414 -19.99 -19.80 -18.67
CA LYS A 414 -20.29 -19.42 -20.06
C LYS A 414 -19.70 -20.41 -21.05
N VAL A 415 -18.62 -21.10 -20.68
CA VAL A 415 -18.04 -22.18 -21.47
C VAL A 415 -18.97 -23.40 -21.35
N PRO A 416 -19.53 -23.91 -22.46
CA PRO A 416 -20.49 -25.02 -22.42
C PRO A 416 -19.99 -26.26 -21.66
N GLU A 417 -18.70 -26.54 -21.74
CA GLU A 417 -18.01 -27.65 -21.09
C GLU A 417 -17.95 -27.50 -19.56
N HIS A 418 -18.14 -26.30 -19.01
CA HIS A 418 -18.18 -26.03 -17.57
C HIS A 418 -19.58 -26.04 -16.96
N LYS A 419 -20.63 -26.32 -17.74
CA LYS A 419 -22.02 -26.27 -17.24
C LYS A 419 -22.30 -27.19 -16.05
N ASP A 420 -21.55 -28.28 -15.94
CA ASP A 420 -21.68 -29.26 -14.86
C ASP A 420 -20.67 -29.05 -13.72
N LEU A 421 -19.78 -28.05 -13.83
CA LEU A 421 -18.83 -27.72 -12.76
C LEU A 421 -19.60 -27.26 -11.52
N ARG A 422 -19.33 -27.89 -10.37
CA ARG A 422 -19.90 -27.54 -9.07
C ARG A 422 -18.80 -27.41 -8.04
N LEU A 423 -18.46 -26.16 -7.72
CA LEU A 423 -17.57 -25.85 -6.61
C LEU A 423 -18.36 -25.74 -5.31
N ARG A 424 -17.79 -26.25 -4.21
CA ARG A 424 -18.29 -25.91 -2.87
C ARG A 424 -18.06 -24.43 -2.60
N ALA A 425 -18.84 -23.83 -1.69
CA ALA A 425 -18.71 -22.43 -1.31
C ALA A 425 -17.26 -22.06 -0.93
N GLU A 426 -16.64 -22.86 -0.03
CA GLU A 426 -15.24 -22.66 0.37
C GLU A 426 -14.25 -22.76 -0.80
N GLU A 427 -14.48 -23.65 -1.77
CA GLU A 427 -13.60 -23.81 -2.93
C GLU A 427 -13.65 -22.57 -3.83
N LEU A 428 -14.84 -22.01 -4.04
CA LEU A 428 -15.02 -20.77 -4.78
C LEU A 428 -14.44 -19.56 -4.02
N ASP A 429 -14.68 -19.49 -2.71
CA ASP A 429 -14.21 -18.40 -1.84
C ASP A 429 -12.68 -18.32 -1.81
N ARG A 430 -11.98 -19.45 -1.86
CA ARG A 430 -10.51 -19.52 -1.97
C ARG A 430 -9.99 -18.82 -3.22
N ILE A 431 -10.61 -19.06 -4.38
CA ILE A 431 -10.21 -18.45 -5.66
C ILE A 431 -10.57 -16.96 -5.66
N ILE A 432 -11.79 -16.61 -5.24
CA ILE A 432 -12.25 -15.19 -5.14
C ILE A 432 -11.31 -14.40 -4.23
N THR A 433 -11.05 -14.93 -3.04
CA THR A 433 -10.25 -14.25 -2.02
C THR A 433 -8.80 -14.12 -2.45
N TRP A 434 -8.22 -15.12 -3.11
CA TRP A 434 -6.86 -15.02 -3.64
C TRP A 434 -6.70 -13.85 -4.62
N ILE A 435 -7.66 -13.68 -5.53
CA ILE A 435 -7.65 -12.58 -6.50
C ILE A 435 -7.82 -11.24 -5.78
N ASP A 436 -8.73 -11.16 -4.80
CA ASP A 436 -8.97 -9.97 -3.98
C ASP A 436 -7.77 -9.62 -3.09
N LEU A 437 -7.00 -10.61 -2.64
CA LEU A 437 -5.71 -10.46 -1.97
C LEU A 437 -4.58 -10.12 -2.95
N ASN A 438 -4.90 -9.55 -4.11
CA ASN A 438 -3.96 -9.09 -5.11
C ASN A 438 -3.08 -10.19 -5.72
N GLY A 439 -3.57 -11.43 -5.73
CA GLY A 439 -2.93 -12.55 -6.42
C GLY A 439 -1.62 -12.98 -5.77
N VAL A 440 -1.56 -13.05 -4.44
CA VAL A 440 -0.36 -13.53 -3.72
C VAL A 440 -0.03 -14.99 -4.05
N TYR A 441 1.26 -15.33 -4.11
CA TYR A 441 1.76 -16.68 -4.34
C TYR A 441 2.44 -17.24 -3.09
N TYR A 442 3.58 -16.67 -2.68
CA TYR A 442 4.32 -17.17 -1.52
C TYR A 442 3.74 -16.61 -0.21
N PRO A 443 3.49 -17.47 0.79
CA PRO A 443 2.95 -17.03 2.06
C PRO A 443 3.98 -16.30 2.93
N ASP A 444 5.28 -16.53 2.73
CA ASP A 444 6.34 -15.94 3.55
C ASP A 444 7.62 -15.65 2.74
N TYR A 445 8.50 -14.85 3.34
CA TYR A 445 9.77 -14.41 2.74
C TYR A 445 10.94 -15.38 2.98
N THR A 446 10.74 -16.47 3.71
CA THR A 446 11.82 -17.44 3.95
C THR A 446 12.22 -18.09 2.62
N SER A 447 13.51 -18.34 2.45
CA SER A 447 14.05 -18.91 1.23
C SER A 447 14.93 -20.10 1.59
N ALA A 448 14.63 -21.26 0.99
CA ALA A 448 15.50 -22.43 1.06
C ALA A 448 16.71 -22.33 0.12
N TYR A 449 16.67 -21.41 -0.85
CA TYR A 449 17.67 -21.28 -1.91
C TYR A 449 18.14 -19.83 -2.07
N PRO A 450 18.70 -19.21 -1.02
CA PRO A 450 18.97 -17.78 -0.98
C PRO A 450 19.99 -17.30 -2.02
N GLU A 451 20.84 -18.21 -2.51
CA GLU A 451 21.87 -17.95 -3.53
C GLU A 451 21.35 -18.12 -4.98
N SER A 452 20.14 -18.63 -5.18
CA SER A 452 19.55 -18.79 -6.51
C SER A 452 19.07 -17.46 -7.10
N LEU A 453 18.87 -17.42 -8.42
CA LEU A 453 18.50 -16.19 -9.13
C LEU A 453 17.30 -15.47 -8.53
N THR A 454 16.29 -16.21 -8.06
CA THR A 454 15.05 -15.63 -7.52
C THR A 454 14.87 -15.89 -6.03
N GLY A 455 15.84 -16.56 -5.39
CA GLY A 455 15.67 -17.04 -4.01
C GLY A 455 14.67 -18.20 -3.89
N ARG A 456 14.19 -18.78 -5.00
CA ARG A 456 13.10 -19.78 -5.02
C ARG A 456 13.41 -21.03 -5.84
N CYS A 457 14.53 -21.05 -6.54
CA CYS A 457 14.97 -22.15 -7.40
C CYS A 457 16.13 -22.91 -6.74
N PRO A 458 16.21 -24.24 -6.79
CA PRO A 458 17.41 -24.96 -6.35
C PRO A 458 18.64 -24.72 -7.24
N LEU A 459 18.45 -24.15 -8.43
CA LEU A 459 19.52 -23.93 -9.40
C LEU A 459 20.08 -22.50 -9.29
N ASP A 460 21.40 -22.40 -9.35
CA ASP A 460 22.10 -21.12 -9.49
C ASP A 460 22.10 -20.62 -10.95
N ALA A 461 22.62 -19.41 -11.16
CA ALA A 461 22.69 -18.77 -12.47
C ALA A 461 23.48 -19.58 -13.52
N ALA A 462 24.58 -20.24 -13.11
CA ALA A 462 25.42 -21.02 -14.00
C ALA A 462 24.74 -22.34 -14.41
N GLN A 463 24.04 -22.97 -13.47
CA GLN A 463 23.24 -24.17 -13.68
C GLN A 463 22.04 -23.87 -14.59
N LEU A 464 21.33 -22.77 -14.39
CA LEU A 464 20.24 -22.34 -15.29
C LEU A 464 20.76 -22.05 -16.69
N THR A 465 21.90 -21.35 -16.82
CA THR A 465 22.56 -21.13 -18.13
C THR A 465 22.93 -22.44 -18.81
N ARG A 466 23.39 -23.45 -18.06
CA ARG A 466 23.67 -24.78 -18.59
C ARG A 466 22.38 -25.49 -19.00
N LEU A 467 21.32 -25.42 -18.21
CA LEU A 467 20.03 -26.00 -18.52
C LEU A 467 19.47 -25.42 -19.82
N SER A 468 19.51 -24.10 -19.99
CA SER A 468 19.09 -23.43 -21.23
C SER A 468 19.83 -23.92 -22.47
N ARG A 469 21.15 -24.18 -22.34
CA ARG A 469 21.95 -24.74 -23.44
C ARG A 469 21.60 -26.19 -23.77
N LEU A 470 21.21 -26.99 -22.76
CA LEU A 470 20.88 -28.40 -22.94
C LEU A 470 19.48 -28.60 -23.51
N THR A 471 18.52 -27.77 -23.13
CA THR A 471 17.11 -27.90 -23.53
C THR A 471 16.71 -27.00 -24.70
N GLY A 472 17.49 -25.96 -24.99
CA GLY A 472 17.13 -24.90 -25.93
C GLY A 472 16.05 -23.94 -25.40
N VAL A 473 15.67 -24.03 -24.12
CA VAL A 473 14.65 -23.18 -23.49
C VAL A 473 15.33 -22.03 -22.73
N PRO A 474 14.95 -20.76 -22.93
CA PRO A 474 15.50 -19.64 -22.18
C PRO A 474 14.83 -19.53 -20.80
N PHE A 475 15.54 -19.97 -19.76
CA PHE A 475 15.13 -19.86 -18.35
C PHE A 475 15.51 -18.52 -17.72
#